data_AF-A0A7D9HSW7-F1
#
_entry.id   AF-A0A7D9HSW7-F1
#
_cell.length_a   1.000
_cell.length_b   1.000
_cell.length_c   1.000
_cell.angle_alpha   90.00
_cell.angle_beta   90.00
_cell.angle_gamma   90.00
#
_symmetry.space_group_name_H-M   'P 1'
#
loop_
_entity.id
_entity.type
_entity.pdbx_description
1 polymer ?
#
loop_
_entity_poly.entity_id
_entity_poly.type
_entity_poly.pdbx_seq_one_letter_code
_entity_poly.pdbx_strand_id
1 'polypeptide(L)'
;MTSRRKLIPIFIALSYGMLTVVYVSDENNLQSDIQPYKGFPSLWKKDIQIHDMVDTQQNALHLQNEYYGTGCQENPYREGLQILLQTWNLIAERRNISKFFICFGSMLGSLRNGDIIPLDTDADICMLRNDYHKLYAEESKKPLDLNDGKIHLLLQKHSPHPQPHTPRQDCYGKIVRTTTDDCSILDPHARLYIHTKIYLDIFMIETHGDVLWDEYRNVFHKREVLFPLKSCSYLGITSKCPRDHSTYLTSYYGKNFMAPLTLCKNGRWVPNVEPNGTARIFLLALITCLALLFHKCKSQLYIRLLHAVKL
;
A
#
# COMPACT_ATOMS: atom_id res chain seq x y z
N MET A 1 0.09 -2.43 -42.16
CA MET A 1 -1.17 -3.15 -41.90
C MET A 1 -1.59 -2.90 -40.47
N THR A 2 -2.66 -2.14 -40.28
CA THR A 2 -3.20 -1.72 -38.99
C THR A 2 -3.97 -2.87 -38.32
N SER A 3 -3.37 -3.51 -37.33
CA SER A 3 -4.11 -4.43 -36.44
C SER A 3 -4.91 -3.62 -35.43
N ARG A 4 -6.23 -3.53 -35.65
CA ARG A 4 -7.18 -2.92 -34.70
C ARG A 4 -7.30 -3.85 -33.49
N ARG A 5 -6.63 -3.51 -32.39
CA ARG A 5 -6.88 -4.12 -31.06
C ARG A 5 -8.29 -3.71 -30.61
N LYS A 6 -9.16 -4.68 -30.34
CA LYS A 6 -10.43 -4.43 -29.63
C LYS A 6 -10.10 -4.39 -28.13
N LEU A 7 -10.33 -3.24 -27.51
CA LEU A 7 -10.21 -3.04 -26.07
C LEU A 7 -11.63 -3.06 -25.49
N ILE A 8 -11.89 -3.92 -24.50
CA ILE A 8 -13.17 -3.94 -23.78
C ILE A 8 -12.93 -3.20 -22.46
N PRO A 9 -13.59 -2.05 -22.21
CA PRO A 9 -13.46 -1.36 -20.94
C PRO A 9 -14.26 -2.11 -19.87
N ILE A 10 -13.59 -2.50 -18.77
CA ILE A 10 -14.26 -2.99 -17.57
C ILE A 10 -14.09 -1.93 -16.48
N PHE A 11 -15.22 -1.44 -15.95
CA PHE A 11 -15.26 -0.49 -14.85
C PHE A 11 -15.31 -1.27 -13.53
N ILE A 12 -14.24 -1.23 -12.75
CA ILE A 12 -14.24 -1.73 -11.37
C ILE A 12 -14.45 -0.53 -10.46
N ALA A 13 -15.63 -0.48 -9.81
CA ALA A 13 -15.90 0.49 -8.76
C ALA A 13 -15.20 0.02 -7.48
N LEU A 14 -14.04 0.59 -7.18
CA LEU A 14 -13.51 0.57 -5.82
C LEU A 14 -14.20 1.68 -5.04
N SER A 15 -14.59 1.38 -3.80
CA SER A 15 -15.51 2.14 -2.93
C SER A 15 -15.13 3.60 -2.63
N TYR A 16 -14.03 4.13 -3.17
CA TYR A 16 -13.69 5.54 -3.10
C TYR A 16 -13.06 6.03 -4.41
N GLY A 17 -13.91 6.43 -5.35
CA GLY A 17 -13.66 7.58 -6.25
C GLY A 17 -12.56 7.52 -7.31
N MET A 18 -11.71 6.49 -7.39
CA MET A 18 -10.84 6.28 -8.56
C MET A 18 -11.47 5.30 -9.53
N LEU A 19 -11.88 5.81 -10.70
CA LEU A 19 -12.25 4.99 -11.84
C LEU A 19 -10.95 4.43 -12.45
N THR A 20 -10.48 3.27 -11.98
CA THR A 20 -9.38 2.58 -12.66
C THR A 20 -9.93 1.93 -13.92
N VAL A 21 -9.56 2.45 -15.09
CA VAL A 21 -9.85 1.79 -16.38
C VAL A 21 -8.91 0.59 -16.48
N VAL A 22 -9.44 -0.60 -16.22
CA VAL A 22 -8.72 -1.84 -16.49
C VAL A 22 -9.03 -2.24 -17.92
N TYR A 23 -8.02 -2.17 -18.79
CA TYR A 23 -8.10 -2.75 -20.12
C TYR A 23 -7.90 -4.26 -19.99
N VAL A 24 -8.97 -5.02 -20.16
CA VAL A 24 -8.87 -6.47 -20.33
C VAL A 24 -8.67 -6.74 -21.81
N SER A 25 -7.47 -7.17 -22.20
CA SER A 25 -7.24 -7.75 -23.52
C SER A 25 -7.72 -9.19 -23.54
N ASP A 26 -8.32 -9.61 -24.65
CA ASP A 26 -8.81 -10.98 -24.92
C ASP A 26 -7.94 -12.09 -24.31
N GLU A 27 -8.63 -13.12 -23.81
CA GLU A 27 -8.28 -14.19 -22.85
C GLU A 27 -7.05 -15.07 -23.11
N ASN A 28 -6.04 -14.67 -23.90
CA ASN A 28 -4.87 -15.51 -24.19
C ASN A 28 -3.52 -14.91 -23.77
N ASN A 29 -3.49 -13.91 -22.89
CA ASN A 29 -2.21 -13.34 -22.45
C ASN A 29 -2.20 -12.73 -21.05
N LEU A 30 -2.84 -13.40 -20.07
CA LEU A 30 -2.71 -13.05 -18.64
C LEU A 30 -1.36 -13.50 -18.06
N GLN A 31 -0.28 -13.18 -18.77
CA GLN A 31 1.11 -13.47 -18.43
C GLN A 31 1.89 -12.15 -18.39
N SER A 32 1.32 -11.15 -17.71
CA SER A 32 2.07 -9.96 -17.32
C SER A 32 2.93 -10.34 -16.11
N ASP A 33 4.15 -10.80 -16.39
CA ASP A 33 5.18 -11.07 -15.40
C ASP A 33 5.43 -9.83 -14.53
N ILE A 34 5.04 -9.88 -13.25
CA ILE A 34 5.48 -8.89 -12.25
C ILE A 34 6.92 -9.28 -11.87
N GLN A 35 7.89 -8.71 -12.58
CA GLN A 35 9.32 -8.92 -12.29
C GLN A 35 9.81 -7.88 -11.26
N PRO A 36 10.40 -8.28 -10.13
CA PRO A 36 11.12 -7.38 -9.24
C PRO A 36 12.29 -6.70 -9.97
N TYR A 37 12.56 -5.43 -9.68
CA TYR A 37 13.64 -4.66 -10.29
C TYR A 37 15.02 -5.27 -9.91
N LYS A 38 15.81 -5.72 -10.90
CA LYS A 38 17.08 -6.47 -10.71
C LYS A 38 18.35 -5.62 -10.61
N GLY A 39 18.23 -4.31 -10.35
CA GLY A 39 19.31 -3.34 -10.64
C GLY A 39 19.80 -2.48 -9.48
N PHE A 40 19.79 -2.96 -8.23
CA PHE A 40 20.26 -2.13 -7.12
C PHE A 40 21.78 -2.23 -6.92
N PRO A 41 22.55 -1.11 -7.04
CA PRO A 41 23.98 -1.14 -6.83
C PRO A 41 24.31 -1.31 -5.34
N SER A 42 25.21 -2.24 -5.03
CA SER A 42 25.80 -2.45 -3.68
C SER A 42 26.61 -1.26 -3.13
N LEU A 43 26.66 -0.15 -3.88
CA LEU A 43 27.54 1.00 -3.63
C LEU A 43 27.11 1.87 -2.43
N TRP A 44 25.82 1.90 -2.08
CA TRP A 44 25.33 2.73 -0.97
C TRP A 44 25.81 2.23 0.41
N LYS A 45 26.26 0.97 0.54
CA LYS A 45 26.75 0.41 1.81
C LYS A 45 28.07 1.03 2.29
N LYS A 46 28.88 1.63 1.41
CA LYS A 46 30.20 2.17 1.78
C LYS A 46 30.14 3.58 2.37
N ASP A 47 29.12 4.36 2.03
CA ASP A 47 29.06 5.78 2.35
C ASP A 47 28.09 6.12 3.50
N ILE A 48 27.23 5.18 3.90
CA ILE A 48 26.45 5.35 5.12
C ILE A 48 27.36 4.99 6.29
N GLN A 49 27.69 5.97 7.13
CA GLN A 49 28.34 5.74 8.42
C GLN A 49 27.36 5.04 9.37
N ILE A 50 27.13 3.76 9.12
CA ILE A 50 26.28 2.87 9.90
C ILE A 50 27.16 2.21 10.96
N HIS A 51 27.51 2.94 12.01
CA HIS A 51 28.31 2.37 13.10
C HIS A 51 27.45 1.61 14.14
N ASP A 52 26.12 1.82 14.16
CA ASP A 52 25.24 1.36 15.23
C ASP A 52 24.04 0.50 14.78
N MET A 53 23.96 0.05 13.53
CA MET A 53 22.85 -0.81 13.13
C MET A 53 23.04 -2.26 13.59
N VAL A 54 21.96 -2.84 14.10
CA VAL A 54 21.90 -4.24 14.48
C VAL A 54 21.74 -5.08 13.21
N ASP A 55 22.74 -5.92 12.92
CA ASP A 55 22.59 -7.02 11.97
C ASP A 55 21.64 -8.06 12.58
N THR A 56 20.46 -8.18 11.98
CA THR A 56 19.47 -9.17 12.42
C THR A 56 19.72 -10.42 11.59
N GLN A 57 20.19 -11.51 12.22
CA GLN A 57 20.45 -12.83 11.58
C GLN A 57 19.18 -13.52 11.03
N GLN A 58 18.10 -12.78 10.76
CA GLN A 58 16.82 -13.29 10.32
C GLN A 58 16.85 -13.62 8.83
N ASN A 59 16.56 -14.88 8.49
CA ASN A 59 16.47 -15.32 7.11
C ASN A 59 15.14 -14.87 6.49
N ALA A 60 15.13 -13.67 5.91
CA ALA A 60 13.97 -13.05 5.28
C ALA A 60 13.29 -13.95 4.23
N LEU A 61 14.11 -14.63 3.42
CA LEU A 61 13.63 -15.54 2.39
C LEU A 61 12.91 -16.75 2.99
N HIS A 62 13.36 -17.26 4.15
CA HIS A 62 12.67 -18.34 4.85
C HIS A 62 11.26 -17.91 5.30
N LEU A 63 11.14 -16.74 5.92
CA LEU A 63 9.85 -16.21 6.39
C LEU A 63 8.88 -15.91 5.25
N GLN A 64 9.41 -15.32 4.17
CA GLN A 64 8.65 -15.14 2.94
C GLN A 64 8.14 -16.50 2.43
N ASN A 65 9.02 -17.49 2.32
CA ASN A 65 8.67 -18.79 1.74
C ASN A 65 7.63 -19.54 2.60
N GLU A 66 7.72 -19.43 3.93
CA GLU A 66 6.77 -20.05 4.86
C GLU A 66 5.34 -19.54 4.65
N TYR A 67 5.16 -18.23 4.45
CA TYR A 67 3.83 -17.63 4.32
C TYR A 67 3.34 -17.53 2.86
N TYR A 68 4.23 -17.23 1.92
CA TYR A 68 3.88 -16.89 0.55
C TYR A 68 4.25 -17.99 -0.47
N GLY A 69 5.01 -19.01 -0.08
CA GLY A 69 5.46 -20.08 -0.98
C GLY A 69 6.88 -19.87 -1.54
N THR A 70 7.44 -20.94 -2.10
CA THR A 70 8.87 -21.04 -2.42
C THR A 70 9.24 -20.71 -3.87
N GLY A 71 10.48 -20.24 -4.05
CA GLY A 71 11.15 -20.14 -5.35
C GLY A 71 11.22 -18.73 -5.94
N CYS A 72 10.52 -17.77 -5.33
CA CYS A 72 10.59 -16.36 -5.71
C CYS A 72 11.78 -15.72 -5.00
N GLN A 73 12.29 -14.65 -5.60
CA GLN A 73 13.39 -13.88 -5.02
C GLN A 73 12.90 -13.12 -3.78
N GLU A 74 13.85 -12.81 -2.89
CA GLU A 74 13.62 -11.89 -1.76
C GLU A 74 13.26 -10.49 -2.28
N ASN A 75 12.52 -9.75 -1.46
CA ASN A 75 12.22 -8.35 -1.74
C ASN A 75 13.52 -7.51 -1.83
N PRO A 76 13.80 -6.84 -2.97
CA PRO A 76 15.06 -6.13 -3.17
C PRO A 76 15.18 -4.82 -2.36
N TYR A 77 14.10 -4.33 -1.77
CA TYR A 77 14.05 -3.08 -1.00
C TYR A 77 14.21 -3.33 0.50
N ARG A 78 14.06 -4.58 0.96
CA ARG A 78 14.02 -4.96 2.37
C ARG A 78 15.18 -4.38 3.19
N GLU A 79 16.41 -4.54 2.73
CA GLU A 79 17.60 -4.06 3.46
C GLU A 79 17.56 -2.52 3.64
N GLY A 80 17.20 -1.79 2.58
CA GLY A 80 17.04 -0.34 2.63
C GLY A 80 15.93 0.10 3.59
N LEU A 81 14.82 -0.61 3.62
CA LEU A 81 13.71 -0.32 4.55
C LEU A 81 14.09 -0.66 6.00
N GLN A 82 14.92 -1.67 6.22
CA GLN A 82 15.46 -2.00 7.54
C GLN A 82 16.29 -0.84 8.09
N ILE A 83 17.15 -0.25 7.25
CA ILE A 83 17.94 0.94 7.60
C ILE A 83 17.04 2.12 7.93
N LEU A 84 16.01 2.37 7.13
CA LEU A 84 15.07 3.46 7.37
C LEU A 84 14.30 3.28 8.67
N LEU A 85 13.88 2.05 9.00
CA LEU A 85 13.18 1.78 10.26
C LEU A 85 14.10 1.93 11.48
N GLN A 86 15.35 1.48 11.40
CA GLN A 86 16.36 1.73 12.44
C GLN A 86 16.62 3.24 12.61
N THR A 87 16.74 3.97 11.50
CA THR A 87 16.94 5.43 11.51
C THR A 87 15.75 6.15 12.12
N TRP A 88 14.53 5.71 11.79
CA TRP A 88 13.32 6.20 12.43
C TRP A 88 13.35 5.98 13.95
N ASN A 89 13.72 4.79 14.43
CA ASN A 89 13.80 4.51 15.86
C ASN A 89 14.78 5.44 16.58
N LEU A 90 15.94 5.71 15.99
CA LEU A 90 16.93 6.68 16.51
C LEU A 90 16.36 8.11 16.56
N ILE A 91 15.65 8.54 15.52
CA ILE A 91 14.97 9.84 15.49
C ILE A 91 13.91 9.91 16.59
N ALA A 92 13.08 8.87 16.72
CA ALA A 92 12.00 8.82 17.69
C ALA A 92 12.52 8.85 19.13
N GLU A 93 13.60 8.14 19.43
CA GLU A 93 14.28 8.19 20.72
C GLU A 93 14.85 9.59 21.00
N ARG A 94 15.67 10.12 20.10
CA ARG A 94 16.29 11.45 20.22
C ARG A 94 15.26 12.57 20.40
N ARG A 95 14.08 12.43 19.78
CA ARG A 95 13.00 13.43 19.83
C ARG A 95 11.93 13.13 20.88
N ASN A 96 12.09 12.09 21.70
CA ASN A 96 11.10 11.68 22.70
C ASN A 96 9.70 11.47 22.10
N ILE A 97 9.63 10.75 20.98
CA ILE A 97 8.40 10.34 20.29
C ILE A 97 8.11 8.90 20.70
N SER A 98 7.18 8.72 21.64
CA SER A 98 6.87 7.38 22.18
C SER A 98 5.61 6.76 21.57
N LYS A 99 4.71 7.57 21.00
CA LYS A 99 3.42 7.14 20.43
C LYS A 99 3.48 7.08 18.91
N PHE A 100 4.30 6.17 18.42
CA PHE A 100 4.37 5.77 17.01
C PHE A 100 4.24 4.25 16.91
N PHE A 101 3.77 3.75 15.77
CA PHE A 101 3.64 2.33 15.49
C PHE A 101 3.74 2.07 13.99
N ILE A 102 4.17 0.88 13.58
CA ILE A 102 4.08 0.47 12.18
C ILE A 102 2.62 0.35 11.77
N CYS A 103 2.26 0.80 10.57
CA CYS A 103 0.87 0.79 10.12
C CYS A 103 0.70 0.20 8.72
N PHE A 104 -0.56 0.15 8.26
CA PHE A 104 -0.94 -0.32 6.93
C PHE A 104 -0.26 -1.63 6.49
N GLY A 105 0.44 -1.62 5.35
CA GLY A 105 1.11 -2.78 4.78
C GLY A 105 2.22 -3.30 5.68
N SER A 106 2.93 -2.40 6.37
CA SER A 106 3.98 -2.78 7.33
C SER A 106 3.43 -3.52 8.55
N MET A 107 2.31 -3.05 9.11
CA MET A 107 1.62 -3.77 10.18
C MET A 107 1.11 -5.14 9.73
N LEU A 108 0.60 -5.22 8.50
CA LEU A 108 0.14 -6.47 7.93
C LEU A 108 1.30 -7.46 7.68
N GLY A 109 2.42 -7.00 7.14
CA GLY A 109 3.64 -7.79 6.96
C GLY A 109 4.19 -8.32 8.28
N SER A 110 4.21 -7.49 9.32
CA SER A 110 4.57 -7.90 10.69
C SER A 110 3.76 -9.10 11.18
N LEU A 111 2.45 -9.17 10.90
CA LEU A 111 1.61 -10.31 11.30
C LEU A 111 1.71 -11.53 10.39
N ARG A 112 1.95 -11.33 9.09
CA ARG A 112 1.98 -12.43 8.11
C ARG A 112 3.29 -13.19 8.20
N ASN A 113 4.41 -12.50 7.98
CA ASN A 113 5.74 -13.10 7.91
C ASN A 113 6.76 -12.41 8.83
N GLY A 114 6.34 -11.43 9.65
CA GLY A 114 7.26 -10.65 10.49
C GLY A 114 8.19 -9.73 9.70
N ASP A 115 7.87 -9.48 8.44
CA ASP A 115 8.77 -8.85 7.46
C ASP A 115 7.95 -8.05 6.43
N ILE A 116 8.61 -7.40 5.47
CA ILE A 116 7.91 -6.75 4.35
C ILE A 116 7.09 -7.78 3.55
N ILE A 117 5.93 -7.36 3.07
CA ILE A 117 5.15 -8.13 2.12
C ILE A 117 5.96 -8.22 0.82
N PRO A 118 6.17 -9.41 0.22
CA PRO A 118 7.21 -9.60 -0.80
C PRO A 118 7.18 -8.67 -2.01
N LEU A 119 6.01 -8.14 -2.39
CA LEU A 119 5.82 -7.24 -3.53
C LEU A 119 5.69 -5.76 -3.14
N ASP A 120 5.69 -5.42 -1.85
CA ASP A 120 5.64 -4.04 -1.39
C ASP A 120 6.99 -3.33 -1.65
N THR A 121 6.96 -2.01 -1.74
CA THR A 121 8.13 -1.18 -2.11
C THR A 121 8.57 -0.20 -1.02
N ASP A 122 7.74 -0.03 0.00
CA ASP A 122 7.85 0.96 1.05
C ASP A 122 7.51 0.37 2.42
N ALA A 123 7.72 1.17 3.46
CA ALA A 123 7.28 0.87 4.81
C ALA A 123 6.50 2.05 5.37
N ASP A 124 5.55 1.80 6.26
CA ASP A 124 4.65 2.80 6.80
C ASP A 124 4.74 2.81 8.33
N ILE A 125 4.82 4.01 8.89
CA ILE A 125 4.58 4.26 10.30
C ILE A 125 3.50 5.30 10.50
N CYS A 126 2.84 5.22 11.63
CA CYS A 126 1.84 6.16 12.06
C CYS A 126 2.28 6.74 13.41
N MET A 127 2.11 8.04 13.59
CA MET A 127 2.40 8.73 14.85
C MET A 127 1.28 9.69 15.22
N LEU A 128 1.18 10.07 16.50
CA LEU A 128 0.18 11.07 16.88
C LEU A 128 0.54 12.46 16.33
N ARG A 129 -0.47 13.16 15.80
CA ARG A 129 -0.35 14.53 15.27
C ARG A 129 0.35 15.49 16.25
N ASN A 130 0.06 15.37 17.54
CA ASN A 130 0.63 16.21 18.59
C ASN A 130 2.17 16.10 18.69
N ASP A 131 2.76 14.96 18.31
CA ASP A 131 4.21 14.77 18.34
C ASP A 131 4.90 15.17 17.04
N TYR A 132 4.15 15.44 15.96
CA TYR A 132 4.72 15.65 14.62
C TYR A 132 5.68 16.85 14.55
N HIS A 133 5.39 17.93 15.28
CA HIS A 133 6.24 19.11 15.33
C HIS A 133 7.67 18.81 15.83
N LYS A 134 7.87 17.70 16.55
CA LYS A 134 9.19 17.27 17.04
C LYS A 134 10.13 16.86 15.90
N LEU A 135 9.60 16.55 14.71
CA LEU A 135 10.38 16.21 13.52
C LEU A 135 10.98 17.43 12.82
N TYR A 136 10.53 18.66 13.11
CA TYR A 136 10.95 19.85 12.34
C TYR A 136 12.47 20.09 12.34
N ALA A 137 13.14 19.74 13.43
CA ALA A 137 14.60 19.88 13.54
C ALA A 137 15.39 18.74 12.86
N GLU A 138 14.69 17.73 12.33
CA GLU A 138 15.25 16.62 11.55
C GLU A 138 15.06 16.82 10.04
N GLU A 139 14.29 17.84 9.63
CA GLU A 139 13.99 18.11 8.21
C GLU A 139 15.27 18.42 7.42
N SER A 140 15.48 17.68 6.33
CA SER A 140 16.63 17.89 5.45
C SER A 140 16.54 19.23 4.71
N LYS A 141 17.66 19.94 4.65
CA LYS A 141 17.75 21.24 3.97
C LYS A 141 17.94 21.04 2.47
N LYS A 142 17.14 21.77 1.69
CA LYS A 142 17.25 21.82 0.22
C LYS A 142 18.39 22.76 -0.23
N PRO A 143 19.01 22.55 -1.41
CA PRO A 143 18.69 21.52 -2.41
C PRO A 143 19.09 20.11 -1.98
N LEU A 144 18.36 19.10 -2.46
CA LEU A 144 18.58 17.69 -2.15
C LEU A 144 18.83 16.87 -3.42
N ASP A 145 19.74 15.92 -3.32
CA ASP A 145 19.80 14.76 -4.21
C ASP A 145 19.41 13.53 -3.39
N LEU A 146 18.25 12.96 -3.66
CA LEU A 146 17.73 11.80 -2.95
C LEU A 146 18.47 10.50 -3.29
N ASN A 147 19.48 10.53 -4.18
CA ASN A 147 20.32 9.38 -4.52
C ASN A 147 21.78 9.59 -4.12
N ASP A 148 22.10 10.57 -3.27
CA ASP A 148 23.46 10.89 -2.81
C ASP A 148 24.03 9.92 -1.76
N GLY A 149 23.32 8.81 -1.49
CA GLY A 149 23.70 7.82 -0.50
C GLY A 149 23.44 8.23 0.95
N LYS A 150 22.77 9.38 1.20
CA LYS A 150 22.39 9.82 2.54
C LYS A 150 20.90 9.65 2.79
N ILE A 151 20.56 9.63 4.08
CA ILE A 151 19.17 9.59 4.51
C ILE A 151 18.63 11.02 4.61
N HIS A 152 17.47 11.26 4.02
CA HIS A 152 16.81 12.56 4.00
C HIS A 152 15.39 12.48 4.54
N LEU A 153 15.04 13.36 5.47
CA LEU A 153 13.66 13.49 5.96
C LEU A 153 12.98 14.69 5.32
N LEU A 154 11.88 14.44 4.61
CA LEU A 154 11.01 15.47 4.07
C LEU A 154 9.70 15.54 4.84
N LEU A 155 9.28 16.76 5.15
CA LEU A 155 8.07 17.02 5.92
C LEU A 155 7.06 17.84 5.11
N GLN A 156 5.79 17.49 5.25
CA GLN A 156 4.65 18.32 4.91
C GLN A 156 4.00 18.86 6.17
N LYS A 157 3.53 20.10 6.10
CA LYS A 157 2.93 20.81 7.24
C LYS A 157 1.43 21.02 7.09
N HIS A 158 0.86 20.60 5.96
CA HIS A 158 -0.58 20.63 5.73
C HIS A 158 -1.29 19.52 6.52
N SER A 159 -2.45 19.87 7.06
CA SER A 159 -3.43 19.02 7.72
C SER A 159 -4.68 19.91 7.82
N PRO A 160 -5.85 19.52 7.28
CA PRO A 160 -6.22 18.21 6.75
C PRO A 160 -5.54 17.77 5.43
N HIS A 161 -5.84 16.56 4.93
CA HIS A 161 -5.33 15.97 3.69
C HIS A 161 -5.40 17.03 2.57
N PRO A 162 -4.27 17.33 1.94
CA PRO A 162 -4.15 18.53 1.11
C PRO A 162 -4.92 18.38 -0.19
N GLN A 163 -5.44 19.50 -0.69
CA GLN A 163 -5.97 19.54 -2.06
C GLN A 163 -4.83 19.28 -3.07
N PRO A 164 -5.09 18.69 -4.26
CA PRO A 164 -4.03 18.33 -5.21
C PRO A 164 -3.07 19.47 -5.62
N HIS A 165 -3.59 20.70 -5.61
CA HIS A 165 -2.91 21.93 -6.01
C HIS A 165 -2.22 22.66 -4.84
N THR A 166 -2.17 22.03 -3.66
CA THR A 166 -1.51 22.58 -2.47
C THR A 166 -0.02 22.86 -2.78
N PRO A 167 0.46 24.08 -2.50
CA PRO A 167 1.87 24.43 -2.71
C PRO A 167 2.81 23.55 -1.89
N ARG A 168 3.87 23.07 -2.53
CA ARG A 168 4.91 22.22 -1.94
C ARG A 168 6.26 22.52 -2.58
N GLN A 169 7.35 22.03 -2.01
CA GLN A 169 8.70 22.28 -2.54
C GLN A 169 9.19 21.09 -3.34
N ASP A 170 9.77 21.36 -4.51
CA ASP A 170 10.60 20.39 -5.24
C ASP A 170 11.97 20.20 -4.56
N CYS A 171 12.85 19.36 -5.10
CA CYS A 171 14.15 19.05 -4.49
C CYS A 171 15.09 20.26 -4.43
N TYR A 172 14.87 21.29 -5.25
CA TYR A 172 15.64 22.53 -5.25
C TYR A 172 15.06 23.60 -4.33
N GLY A 173 13.90 23.32 -3.70
CA GLY A 173 13.20 24.24 -2.80
C GLY A 173 12.27 25.21 -3.53
N LYS A 174 12.05 25.03 -4.83
CA LYS A 174 11.10 25.84 -5.59
C LYS A 174 9.68 25.42 -5.24
N ILE A 175 8.82 26.41 -5.04
CA ILE A 175 7.39 26.16 -4.81
C ILE A 175 6.73 25.69 -6.11
N VAL A 176 6.14 24.50 -6.05
CA VAL A 176 5.38 23.85 -7.13
C VAL A 176 3.98 23.50 -6.63
N ARG A 177 3.02 23.35 -7.56
CA ARG A 177 1.62 22.97 -7.27
C ARG A 177 1.25 21.58 -7.78
N THR A 178 2.16 20.94 -8.49
CA THR A 178 2.04 19.58 -9.03
C THR A 178 3.30 18.82 -8.69
N THR A 179 3.27 17.50 -8.83
CA THR A 179 4.45 16.67 -8.59
C THR A 179 5.42 16.87 -9.74
N THR A 180 6.57 17.47 -9.45
CA THR A 180 7.65 17.76 -10.42
C THR A 180 8.85 16.85 -10.22
N ASP A 181 9.09 16.40 -8.98
CA ASP A 181 10.10 15.42 -8.59
C ASP A 181 9.70 14.68 -7.30
N ASP A 182 10.55 13.77 -6.83
CA ASP A 182 10.30 12.94 -5.65
C ASP A 182 10.31 13.73 -4.32
N CYS A 183 10.82 14.97 -4.29
CA CYS A 183 10.73 15.84 -3.10
C CYS A 183 9.41 16.60 -3.01
N SER A 184 8.73 16.79 -4.14
CA SER A 184 7.42 17.44 -4.24
C SER A 184 6.26 16.56 -3.73
N ILE A 185 6.44 15.93 -2.58
CA ILE A 185 5.46 15.05 -1.93
C ILE A 185 4.21 15.84 -1.54
N LEU A 186 3.04 15.26 -1.80
CA LEU A 186 1.75 15.79 -1.35
C LEU A 186 1.23 14.99 -0.16
N ASP A 187 1.34 13.66 -0.25
CA ASP A 187 1.23 12.74 0.88
C ASP A 187 2.35 11.71 0.74
N PRO A 188 2.76 11.04 1.83
CA PRO A 188 2.29 11.16 3.22
C PRO A 188 2.68 12.50 3.88
N HIS A 189 2.36 12.64 5.17
CA HIS A 189 2.76 13.83 5.94
C HIS A 189 4.27 13.98 6.02
N ALA A 190 5.03 12.89 6.16
CA ALA A 190 6.48 12.95 6.03
C ALA A 190 7.02 11.67 5.40
N ARG A 191 8.20 11.77 4.78
CA ARG A 191 8.86 10.65 4.14
C ARG A 191 10.35 10.66 4.43
N LEU A 192 10.86 9.54 4.92
CA LEU A 192 12.27 9.30 5.12
C LEU A 192 12.82 8.54 3.91
N TYR A 193 13.73 9.15 3.18
CA TYR A 193 14.34 8.61 1.97
C TYR A 193 15.77 8.15 2.23
N ILE A 194 16.16 7.03 1.62
CA ILE A 194 17.58 6.66 1.39
C ILE A 194 17.90 6.60 -0.11
N HIS A 195 16.86 6.43 -0.93
CA HIS A 195 16.89 6.47 -2.39
C HIS A 195 15.51 6.89 -2.88
N THR A 196 15.38 7.44 -4.09
CA THR A 196 14.09 7.75 -4.74
C THR A 196 13.09 6.58 -4.86
N LYS A 197 13.54 5.36 -4.57
CA LYS A 197 12.74 4.12 -4.66
C LYS A 197 12.64 3.37 -3.33
N ILE A 198 13.30 3.87 -2.29
CA ILE A 198 13.31 3.25 -0.97
C ILE A 198 13.03 4.35 0.04
N TYR A 199 11.82 4.29 0.60
CA TYR A 199 11.35 5.28 1.53
C TYR A 199 10.44 4.66 2.58
N LEU A 200 10.36 5.35 3.72
CA LEU A 200 9.47 5.05 4.82
C LEU A 200 8.50 6.23 4.99
N ASP A 201 7.22 5.94 4.86
CA ASP A 201 6.12 6.88 4.93
C ASP A 201 5.65 7.07 6.37
N ILE A 202 5.42 8.33 6.74
CA ILE A 202 5.06 8.74 8.08
C ILE A 202 3.69 9.42 8.01
N PHE A 203 2.68 8.73 8.54
CA PHE A 203 1.31 9.21 8.63
C PHE A 203 1.00 9.75 10.03
N MET A 204 0.03 10.65 10.09
CA MET A 204 -0.41 11.25 11.33
C MET A 204 -1.78 10.70 11.72
N ILE A 205 -1.94 10.43 13.01
CA ILE A 205 -3.20 10.07 13.64
C ILE A 205 -3.62 11.22 14.54
N GLU A 206 -4.78 11.81 14.26
CA GLU A 206 -5.37 12.83 15.11
C GLU A 206 -6.05 12.22 16.33
N THR A 207 -6.16 13.00 17.41
CA THR A 207 -6.78 12.54 18.66
C THR A 207 -7.93 13.47 19.02
N HIS A 208 -9.13 12.91 19.17
CA HIS A 208 -10.37 13.60 19.49
C HIS A 208 -11.01 12.89 20.70
N GLY A 209 -10.50 13.17 21.90
CA GLY A 209 -10.88 12.43 23.12
C GLY A 209 -10.44 10.96 23.06
N ASP A 210 -11.40 10.05 23.13
CA ASP A 210 -11.17 8.59 23.03
C ASP A 210 -11.22 8.05 21.60
N VAL A 211 -11.43 8.93 20.62
CA VAL A 211 -11.41 8.59 19.20
C VAL A 211 -10.11 9.06 18.58
N LEU A 212 -9.50 8.20 17.77
CA LEU A 212 -8.34 8.49 16.95
C LEU A 212 -8.73 8.45 15.49
N TRP A 213 -8.34 9.47 14.74
CA TRP A 213 -8.71 9.61 13.34
C TRP A 213 -7.46 9.53 12.47
N ASP A 214 -7.43 8.50 11.62
CA ASP A 214 -6.55 8.41 10.48
C ASP A 214 -7.20 9.17 9.33
N GLU A 215 -6.73 10.38 9.11
CA GLU A 215 -7.21 11.24 8.07
C GLU A 215 -6.92 10.70 6.66
N TYR A 216 -5.73 10.11 6.46
CA TYR A 216 -5.27 9.68 5.14
C TYR A 216 -6.17 8.60 4.54
N ARG A 217 -6.62 7.66 5.38
CA ARG A 217 -7.59 6.63 4.99
C ARG A 217 -9.03 6.96 5.36
N ASN A 218 -9.24 8.07 6.07
CA ASN A 218 -10.50 8.46 6.67
C ASN A 218 -11.12 7.34 7.54
N VAL A 219 -10.32 6.79 8.46
CA VAL A 219 -10.71 5.69 9.37
C VAL A 219 -10.66 6.17 10.81
N PHE A 220 -11.67 5.79 11.60
CA PHE A 220 -11.75 6.09 13.03
C PHE A 220 -11.44 4.85 13.87
N HIS A 221 -10.56 4.99 14.84
CA HIS A 221 -10.21 3.96 15.81
C HIS A 221 -10.61 4.41 17.20
N LYS A 222 -11.09 3.46 18.01
CA LYS A 222 -11.18 3.71 19.45
C LYS A 222 -9.81 3.65 20.08
N ARG A 223 -9.62 4.39 21.17
CA ARG A 223 -8.35 4.44 21.91
C ARG A 223 -7.82 3.06 22.29
N GLU A 224 -8.68 2.15 22.72
CA GLU A 224 -8.31 0.80 23.13
C GLU A 224 -7.88 -0.12 21.97
N VAL A 225 -8.19 0.23 20.72
CA VAL A 225 -7.68 -0.50 19.54
C VAL A 225 -6.19 -0.21 19.35
N LEU A 226 -5.79 1.03 19.57
CA LEU A 226 -4.39 1.46 19.40
C LEU A 226 -3.57 1.32 20.69
N PHE A 227 -4.10 1.73 21.85
CA PHE A 227 -3.32 1.92 23.07
C PHE A 227 -3.70 1.00 24.26
N PRO A 228 -2.72 0.67 25.14
CA PRO A 228 -1.29 0.90 24.98
C PRO A 228 -0.71 0.11 23.81
N LEU A 229 0.28 0.69 23.13
CA LEU A 229 0.99 0.03 22.05
C LEU A 229 1.68 -1.24 22.57
N LYS A 230 1.81 -2.25 21.72
CA LYS A 230 2.53 -3.49 22.00
C LYS A 230 3.85 -3.51 21.25
N SER A 231 4.85 -4.20 21.81
CA SER A 231 6.06 -4.55 21.05
C SER A 231 5.74 -5.63 20.01
N CYS A 232 6.34 -5.50 18.83
CA CYS A 232 6.22 -6.45 17.73
C CYS A 232 7.52 -6.49 16.91
N SER A 233 7.68 -7.50 16.06
CA SER A 233 8.83 -7.62 15.15
C SER A 233 8.43 -7.24 13.72
N TYR A 234 9.24 -6.45 13.05
CA TYR A 234 9.09 -6.11 11.64
C TYR A 234 10.46 -5.81 11.03
N LEU A 235 10.78 -6.39 9.86
CA LEU A 235 12.11 -6.28 9.24
C LEU A 235 13.25 -6.72 10.18
N GLY A 236 12.99 -7.68 11.08
CA GLY A 236 13.91 -8.10 12.13
C GLY A 236 14.18 -7.10 13.25
N ILE A 237 13.51 -5.96 13.22
CA ILE A 237 13.64 -4.90 14.23
C ILE A 237 12.47 -4.98 15.18
N THR A 238 12.74 -4.83 16.49
CA THR A 238 11.69 -4.62 17.48
C THR A 238 11.09 -3.24 17.28
N SER A 239 9.78 -3.19 17.00
CA SER A 239 9.00 -1.98 16.79
C SER A 239 7.75 -1.98 17.68
N LYS A 240 6.86 -1.01 17.45
CA LYS A 240 5.59 -0.84 18.16
C LYS A 240 4.43 -1.10 17.20
N CYS A 241 3.39 -1.76 17.71
CA CYS A 241 2.17 -2.07 17.01
C CYS A 241 0.93 -1.65 17.83
N PRO A 242 -0.24 -1.50 17.19
CA PRO A 242 -1.52 -1.28 17.88
C PRO A 242 -1.81 -2.32 18.97
N ARG A 243 -2.65 -2.03 19.95
CA ARG A 243 -3.03 -3.03 20.97
C ARG A 243 -3.78 -4.21 20.39
N ASP A 244 -4.77 -3.92 19.55
CA ASP A 244 -5.62 -4.87 18.86
C ASP A 244 -5.36 -4.79 17.35
N HIS A 245 -4.35 -5.55 16.92
CA HIS A 245 -3.91 -5.63 15.54
C HIS A 245 -5.04 -6.06 14.58
N SER A 246 -5.91 -6.97 15.02
CA SER A 246 -6.96 -7.54 14.19
C SER A 246 -8.06 -6.54 13.91
N THR A 247 -8.54 -5.83 14.94
CA THR A 247 -9.53 -4.75 14.76
C THR A 247 -8.95 -3.60 13.95
N TYR A 248 -7.68 -3.24 14.23
CA TYR A 248 -6.96 -2.23 13.46
C TYR A 248 -6.93 -2.57 11.96
N LEU A 249 -6.37 -3.72 11.57
CA LEU A 249 -6.23 -4.13 10.17
C LEU A 249 -7.58 -4.41 9.49
N THR A 250 -8.57 -4.93 10.23
CA THR A 250 -9.93 -5.12 9.70
C THR A 250 -10.55 -3.81 9.23
N SER A 251 -10.25 -2.70 9.91
CA SER A 251 -10.78 -1.38 9.57
C SER A 251 -10.24 -0.84 8.24
N TYR A 252 -9.08 -1.36 7.77
CA TYR A 252 -8.46 -0.96 6.51
C TYR A 252 -8.67 -1.95 5.37
N TYR A 253 -8.59 -3.25 5.68
CA TYR A 253 -8.50 -4.31 4.68
C TYR A 253 -9.68 -5.30 4.73
N GLY A 254 -10.61 -5.13 5.68
CA GLY A 254 -11.71 -6.06 5.93
C GLY A 254 -11.26 -7.33 6.63
N LYS A 255 -12.22 -8.21 6.97
CA LYS A 255 -11.98 -9.39 7.83
C LYS A 255 -11.00 -10.42 7.26
N ASN A 256 -10.82 -10.44 5.94
CA ASN A 256 -9.97 -11.42 5.25
C ASN A 256 -8.54 -10.92 5.04
N PHE A 257 -8.12 -9.89 5.76
CA PHE A 257 -6.81 -9.25 5.59
C PHE A 257 -5.64 -10.22 5.73
N MET A 258 -5.77 -11.35 6.42
CA MET A 258 -4.69 -12.34 6.53
C MET A 258 -4.44 -13.08 5.21
N ALA A 259 -5.46 -13.32 4.39
CA ALA A 259 -5.28 -14.01 3.12
C ALA A 259 -4.43 -13.16 2.15
N PRO A 260 -3.25 -13.64 1.71
CA PRO A 260 -2.42 -12.88 0.78
C PRO A 260 -3.11 -12.80 -0.58
N LEU A 261 -2.95 -11.69 -1.31
CA LEU A 261 -3.51 -11.53 -2.65
C LEU A 261 -2.73 -12.32 -3.71
N THR A 262 -1.45 -12.61 -3.43
CA THR A 262 -0.55 -13.34 -4.32
C THR A 262 0.22 -14.40 -3.53
N LEU A 263 0.53 -15.50 -4.22
CA LEU A 263 1.40 -16.56 -3.73
C LEU A 263 2.52 -16.80 -4.72
N CYS A 264 3.69 -17.18 -4.23
CA CYS A 264 4.78 -17.67 -5.05
C CYS A 264 4.59 -19.15 -5.38
N LYS A 265 4.54 -19.47 -6.67
CA LYS A 265 4.52 -20.85 -7.19
C LYS A 265 5.56 -21.00 -8.28
N ASN A 266 6.51 -21.92 -8.10
CA ASN A 266 7.57 -22.22 -9.06
C ASN A 266 8.35 -20.97 -9.51
N GLY A 267 8.67 -20.09 -8.55
CA GLY A 267 9.41 -18.85 -8.81
C GLY A 267 8.63 -17.75 -9.52
N ARG A 268 7.29 -17.84 -9.54
CA ARG A 268 6.41 -16.80 -10.08
C ARG A 268 5.33 -16.42 -9.09
N TRP A 269 5.08 -15.11 -8.98
CA TRP A 269 3.96 -14.57 -8.24
C TRP A 269 2.66 -14.78 -9.02
N VAL A 270 1.71 -15.51 -8.44
CA VAL A 270 0.39 -15.78 -9.03
C VAL A 270 -0.72 -15.29 -8.09
N PRO A 271 -1.87 -14.84 -8.62
CA PRO A 271 -3.02 -14.48 -7.79
C PRO A 271 -3.46 -15.63 -6.88
N ASN A 272 -3.74 -15.31 -5.62
CA ASN A 272 -4.30 -16.24 -4.65
C ASN A 272 -5.83 -16.23 -4.74
N VAL A 273 -6.34 -16.71 -5.87
CA VAL A 273 -7.77 -16.88 -6.06
C VAL A 273 -8.11 -18.31 -5.63
N GLU A 274 -8.96 -18.47 -4.62
CA GLU A 274 -9.59 -19.77 -4.40
C GLU A 274 -10.43 -20.10 -5.64
N PRO A 275 -10.19 -21.24 -6.31
CA PRO A 275 -11.08 -21.69 -7.36
C PRO A 275 -12.35 -22.23 -6.70
N ASN A 276 -13.31 -21.34 -6.42
CA ASN A 276 -14.77 -21.51 -6.34
C ASN A 276 -15.45 -20.91 -5.09
N GLY A 277 -16.33 -19.93 -5.33
CA GLY A 277 -17.43 -19.58 -4.44
C GLY A 277 -18.51 -18.75 -5.15
N THR A 278 -18.13 -17.87 -6.07
CA THR A 278 -19.05 -16.94 -6.73
C THR A 278 -19.22 -17.17 -8.24
N ALA A 279 -18.26 -17.80 -8.92
CA ALA A 279 -18.33 -17.99 -10.37
C ALA A 279 -19.47 -18.93 -10.83
N ARG A 280 -19.83 -19.95 -10.03
CA ARG A 280 -20.96 -20.85 -10.35
C ARG A 280 -22.34 -20.21 -10.12
N ILE A 281 -22.45 -19.33 -9.12
CA ILE A 281 -23.73 -18.66 -8.79
C ILE A 281 -24.07 -17.62 -9.87
N PHE A 282 -23.07 -16.89 -10.37
CA PHE A 282 -23.30 -15.92 -11.45
C PHE A 282 -23.63 -16.58 -12.78
N LEU A 283 -23.02 -17.72 -13.12
CA LEU A 283 -23.32 -18.42 -14.38
C LEU A 283 -24.73 -19.05 -14.36
N LEU A 284 -25.16 -19.65 -13.24
CA LEU A 284 -26.53 -20.16 -13.09
C LEU A 284 -27.57 -19.04 -13.04
N ALA A 285 -27.30 -17.93 -12.35
CA ALA A 285 -28.20 -16.78 -12.29
C ALA A 285 -28.36 -16.12 -13.68
N LEU A 286 -27.29 -16.01 -14.47
CA LEU A 286 -27.35 -15.46 -15.83
C LEU A 286 -28.17 -16.35 -16.77
N ILE A 287 -28.01 -17.68 -16.68
CA ILE A 287 -28.77 -18.64 -17.49
C ILE A 287 -30.26 -18.63 -17.11
N THR A 288 -30.60 -18.54 -15.81
CA THR A 288 -31.99 -18.42 -15.38
C THR A 288 -32.62 -17.06 -15.74
N CYS A 289 -31.85 -15.97 -15.69
CA CYS A 289 -32.34 -14.64 -16.05
C CYS A 289 -32.52 -14.52 -17.58
N LEU A 290 -31.62 -15.09 -18.38
CA LEU A 290 -31.78 -15.19 -19.83
C LEU A 290 -32.96 -16.09 -20.21
N ALA A 291 -33.17 -17.23 -19.55
CA ALA A 291 -34.32 -18.09 -19.81
C ALA A 291 -35.66 -17.39 -19.48
N LEU A 292 -35.74 -16.61 -18.40
CA LEU A 292 -36.91 -15.81 -18.03
C LEU A 292 -37.13 -14.60 -18.97
N LEU A 293 -36.05 -13.98 -19.45
CA LEU A 293 -36.11 -12.90 -20.45
C LEU A 293 -36.57 -13.44 -21.82
N PHE A 294 -36.11 -14.63 -22.24
CA PHE A 294 -36.59 -15.28 -23.47
C PHE A 294 -38.07 -15.68 -23.37
N HIS A 295 -38.55 -16.08 -22.18
CA HIS A 295 -39.96 -16.41 -21.99
C HIS A 295 -40.87 -15.17 -21.98
N LYS A 296 -40.44 -14.07 -21.34
CA LYS A 296 -41.17 -12.78 -21.34
C LYS A 296 -41.11 -12.05 -22.69
N CYS A 297 -40.03 -12.22 -23.47
CA CYS A 297 -39.90 -11.61 -24.79
C CYS A 297 -40.81 -12.28 -25.82
N LYS A 298 -41.04 -13.62 -25.73
CA LYS A 298 -42.06 -14.31 -26.54
C LYS A 298 -43.49 -13.85 -26.23
N SER A 299 -43.83 -13.56 -24.97
CA SER A 299 -45.17 -13.08 -24.62
C SER A 299 -45.45 -11.63 -25.04
N GLN A 300 -44.44 -10.74 -25.00
CA GLN A 300 -44.64 -9.34 -25.41
C GLN A 300 -44.62 -9.11 -26.92
N LEU A 301 -43.91 -9.94 -27.69
CA LEU A 301 -43.94 -9.86 -29.15
C LEU A 301 -45.31 -10.29 -29.71
N TYR A 302 -45.98 -11.27 -29.08
CA TYR A 302 -47.32 -11.73 -29.47
C TYR A 302 -48.41 -10.68 -29.18
N ILE A 303 -48.27 -9.91 -28.09
CA ILE A 303 -49.23 -8.86 -27.72
C ILE A 303 -49.06 -7.60 -28.60
N ARG A 304 -47.85 -7.28 -29.05
CA ARG A 304 -47.62 -6.13 -29.97
C ARG A 304 -48.01 -6.42 -31.42
N LEU A 305 -47.95 -7.68 -31.87
CA LEU A 305 -48.47 -8.07 -33.19
C LEU A 305 -50.01 -8.07 -33.26
N LEU A 306 -50.72 -8.30 -32.16
CA LEU A 306 -52.19 -8.25 -32.10
C LEU A 306 -52.76 -6.82 -32.07
N HIS A 307 -51.99 -5.82 -31.65
CA HIS A 307 -52.41 -4.41 -31.65
C HIS A 307 -52.10 -3.66 -32.96
N ALA A 308 -51.30 -4.23 -33.87
CA ALA A 308 -50.96 -3.63 -35.16
C ALA A 308 -51.87 -4.08 -36.33
N VAL A 309 -52.91 -4.89 -36.06
CA VAL A 309 -53.89 -5.39 -37.05
C VAL A 309 -55.31 -4.81 -36.81
N LYS A 310 -55.45 -3.84 -35.90
CA LYS A 310 -56.67 -3.04 -35.73
C LYS A 310 -56.33 -1.56 -35.69
N LEU A 311 -56.00 -1.02 -36.86
CA LEU A 311 -56.23 0.35 -37.33
C LEU A 311 -55.94 0.39 -38.82
#